data_AF-A0A1G6VAI9-F1
#
_entry.id   AF-A0A1G6VAI9-F1
#
_cell.length_a   1.000
_cell.length_b   1.000
_cell.length_c   1.000
_cell.angle_alpha   90.00
_cell.angle_beta   90.00
_cell.angle_gamma   90.00
#
_symmetry.space_group_name_H-M   'P 1'
#
loop_
_entity.id
_entity.type
_entity.pdbx_description
1 polymer ?
#
loop_
_entity_poly.entity_id
_entity_poly.type
_entity_poly.pdbx_seq_one_letter_code
_entity_poly.pdbx_strand_id
1 'polypeptide(L)'
;MVAAVDYLANEQIAELTARAAALPSGPSRAEPVATMLLDLYTGPKFRAALHLWVAASTESTLRDILVPLEARVGREAHRLAVELLGADESQPGVRETVQATLDLARGLGLANLLTDDTRRREQIVNQWARILEPIVANGRVTTRG
;
A
#
# COMPACT_ATOMS: atom_id res chain seq x y z
N MET A 1 2.57 19.97 -15.92
CA MET A 1 2.85 18.56 -15.59
C MET A 1 3.15 18.38 -14.11
N VAL A 2 4.17 19.02 -13.53
CA VAL A 2 4.50 18.93 -12.09
C VAL A 2 3.27 19.10 -11.17
N ALA A 3 2.50 20.20 -11.34
CA ALA A 3 1.30 20.44 -10.55
C ALA A 3 0.21 19.37 -10.67
N ALA A 4 0.09 18.71 -11.84
CA ALA A 4 -0.88 17.64 -12.06
C ALA A 4 -0.43 16.33 -11.40
N VAL A 5 0.88 16.04 -11.41
CA VAL A 5 1.43 14.86 -10.73
C VAL A 5 1.42 15.06 -9.21
N ASP A 6 1.72 16.27 -8.72
CA ASP A 6 1.58 16.63 -7.31
C ASP A 6 0.14 16.49 -6.83
N TYR A 7 -0.83 16.97 -7.62
CA TYR A 7 -2.24 16.79 -7.35
C TYR A 7 -2.61 15.30 -7.29
N LEU A 8 -2.17 14.48 -8.25
CA LEU A 8 -2.41 13.04 -8.26
C LEU A 8 -1.83 12.34 -7.03
N ALA A 9 -0.61 12.71 -6.62
CA ALA A 9 0.02 12.18 -5.41
C ALA A 9 -0.76 12.54 -4.14
N ASN A 10 -1.22 13.79 -4.03
CA ASN A 10 -2.04 14.24 -2.90
C ASN A 10 -3.40 13.54 -2.86
N GLU A 11 -4.05 13.37 -4.02
CA GLU A 11 -5.30 12.61 -4.15
C GLU A 11 -5.13 11.14 -3.75
N GLN A 12 -4.01 10.52 -4.11
CA GLN A 12 -3.73 9.14 -3.74
C GLN A 12 -3.51 8.97 -2.24
N ILE A 13 -2.85 9.93 -1.59
CA ILE A 13 -2.68 9.98 -0.13
C ILE A 13 -4.03 10.23 0.57
N ALA A 14 -4.87 11.12 0.02
CA ALA A 14 -6.20 11.40 0.56
C ALA A 14 -7.11 10.17 0.48
N GLU A 15 -7.10 9.46 -0.66
CA GLU A 15 -7.84 8.20 -0.84
C GLU A 15 -7.36 7.11 0.12
N LEU A 16 -6.04 6.94 0.26
CA LEU A 16 -5.42 6.05 1.25
C LEU A 16 -5.95 6.32 2.65
N THR A 17 -5.95 7.59 3.07
CA THR A 17 -6.40 8.01 4.40
C THR A 17 -7.91 7.78 4.59
N ALA A 18 -8.72 8.06 3.57
CA ALA A 18 -10.16 7.82 3.63
C ALA A 18 -10.51 6.32 3.74
N ARG A 19 -9.83 5.47 2.96
CA ARG A 19 -10.00 4.01 3.04
C ARG A 19 -9.55 3.46 4.40
N ALA A 20 -8.42 3.96 4.91
CA ALA A 20 -7.91 3.62 6.23
C ALA A 20 -8.93 3.90 7.35
N ALA A 21 -9.60 5.07 7.30
CA ALA A 21 -10.62 5.47 8.26
C ALA A 21 -11.89 4.60 8.21
N ALA A 22 -12.16 3.96 7.07
CA ALA A 22 -13.32 3.07 6.88
C ALA A 22 -13.08 1.62 7.32
N LEU A 23 -11.85 1.26 7.72
CA LEU A 23 -11.50 -0.11 8.07
C LEU A 23 -12.18 -0.58 9.36
N PRO A 24 -12.78 -1.78 9.37
CA PRO A 24 -13.54 -2.29 10.52
C PRO A 24 -12.66 -2.47 11.76
N SER A 25 -13.15 -1.98 12.89
CA SER A 25 -12.54 -2.25 14.20
C SER A 25 -12.63 -3.74 14.51
N GLY A 26 -11.59 -4.34 15.08
CA GLY A 26 -11.58 -5.77 15.39
C GLY A 26 -10.30 -6.28 16.03
N PRO A 27 -10.28 -7.54 16.47
CA PRO A 27 -9.16 -8.13 17.20
C PRO A 27 -7.90 -8.32 16.35
N SER A 28 -8.03 -8.52 15.02
CA SER A 28 -6.93 -8.47 14.06
C SER A 28 -7.21 -7.43 12.99
N ARG A 29 -6.17 -6.69 12.62
CA ARG A 29 -6.19 -5.72 11.52
C ARG A 29 -5.49 -6.26 10.26
N ALA A 30 -4.92 -7.46 10.30
CA ALA A 30 -4.08 -7.99 9.23
C ALA A 30 -4.82 -8.10 7.89
N GLU A 31 -5.94 -8.82 7.86
CA GLU A 31 -6.72 -9.03 6.63
C GLU A 31 -7.33 -7.73 6.10
N PRO A 32 -8.08 -6.92 6.88
CA PRO A 32 -8.66 -5.68 6.35
C PRO A 32 -7.60 -4.71 5.81
N VAL A 33 -6.44 -4.61 6.47
CA VAL A 33 -5.34 -3.74 6.02
C VAL A 33 -4.67 -4.31 4.77
N ALA A 34 -4.41 -5.62 4.72
CA ALA A 34 -3.87 -6.27 3.53
C ALA A 34 -4.79 -6.05 2.33
N THR A 35 -6.08 -6.32 2.47
CA THR A 35 -7.08 -6.11 1.41
C THR A 35 -7.05 -4.66 0.91
N MET A 36 -7.11 -3.69 1.82
CA MET A 36 -7.11 -2.27 1.48
C MET A 36 -5.83 -1.83 0.74
N LEU A 37 -4.66 -2.24 1.22
CA LEU A 37 -3.38 -1.92 0.60
C LEU A 37 -3.25 -2.57 -0.78
N LEU A 38 -3.71 -3.82 -0.93
CA LEU A 38 -3.68 -4.55 -2.19
C LEU A 38 -4.67 -3.97 -3.21
N ASP A 39 -5.83 -3.47 -2.76
CA ASP A 39 -6.82 -2.77 -3.59
C ASP A 39 -6.40 -1.36 -4.01
N LEU A 40 -5.39 -0.77 -3.37
CA LEU A 40 -4.91 0.58 -3.72
C LEU A 40 -4.41 0.66 -5.16
N TYR A 41 -3.81 -0.43 -5.67
CA TYR A 41 -3.12 -0.46 -6.95
C TYR A 41 -3.93 -1.11 -8.07
N THR A 42 -5.20 -1.45 -7.86
CA THR A 42 -6.02 -2.10 -8.90
C THR A 42 -6.87 -1.12 -9.72
N GLY A 43 -6.92 0.16 -9.32
CA GLY A 43 -7.76 1.19 -9.93
C GLY A 43 -7.16 1.93 -11.14
N PRO A 44 -7.98 2.72 -11.85
CA PRO A 44 -7.56 3.46 -13.06
C PRO A 44 -6.45 4.49 -12.80
N LYS A 45 -6.35 5.04 -11.58
CA LYS A 45 -5.28 5.97 -11.19
C LYS A 45 -3.89 5.32 -11.24
N PHE A 46 -3.78 4.06 -10.77
CA PHE A 46 -2.54 3.31 -10.86
C PHE A 46 -2.16 3.02 -12.32
N ARG A 47 -3.13 2.69 -13.18
CA ARG A 47 -2.90 2.51 -14.62
C ARG A 47 -2.36 3.77 -15.28
N ALA A 48 -2.90 4.93 -14.94
CA ALA A 48 -2.38 6.22 -15.42
C ALA A 48 -0.95 6.48 -14.93
N ALA A 49 -0.66 6.20 -13.65
CA ALA A 49 0.69 6.32 -13.10
C ALA A 49 1.69 5.39 -13.80
N LEU A 50 1.30 4.15 -14.14
CA LEU A 50 2.14 3.21 -14.88
C LEU A 50 2.55 3.76 -16.25
N HIS A 51 1.64 4.41 -16.98
CA HIS A 51 2.00 5.06 -18.26
C HIS A 51 3.04 6.17 -18.06
N LEU A 52 2.92 6.96 -16.99
CA LEU A 52 3.91 7.99 -16.65
C LEU A 52 5.26 7.39 -16.28
N TRP A 53 5.28 6.29 -15.53
CA TRP A 53 6.52 5.58 -15.19
C TRP A 53 7.21 4.99 -16.41
N VAL A 54 6.45 4.41 -17.34
CA VAL A 54 7.00 3.92 -18.62
C VAL A 54 7.63 5.07 -19.41
N ALA A 55 6.96 6.22 -19.53
CA ALA A 55 7.53 7.38 -20.20
C ALA A 55 8.81 7.89 -19.50
N ALA A 56 8.80 7.98 -18.17
CA ALA A 56 9.96 8.41 -17.37
C ALA A 56 11.14 7.42 -17.43
N SER A 57 10.90 6.16 -17.80
CA SER A 57 11.97 5.18 -17.97
C SER A 57 12.92 5.58 -19.12
N THR A 58 12.42 6.31 -20.12
CA THR A 58 13.18 6.76 -21.29
C THR A 58 13.39 8.27 -21.36
N GLU A 59 12.68 9.06 -20.56
CA GLU A 59 12.75 10.54 -20.54
C GLU A 59 13.31 11.06 -19.21
N SER A 60 14.57 11.53 -19.21
CA SER A 60 15.25 12.00 -17.99
C SER A 60 14.54 13.17 -17.32
N THR A 61 14.06 14.15 -18.09
CA THR A 61 13.33 15.30 -17.54
C THR A 61 12.06 14.89 -16.80
N LEU A 62 11.34 13.88 -17.30
CA LEU A 62 10.16 13.36 -16.63
C LEU A 62 10.55 12.53 -15.39
N ARG A 63 11.63 11.74 -15.48
CA ARG A 63 12.18 10.99 -14.35
C ARG A 63 12.53 11.90 -13.16
N ASP A 64 13.19 13.02 -13.42
CA ASP A 64 13.60 13.98 -12.37
C ASP A 64 12.40 14.58 -11.63
N ILE A 65 11.24 14.64 -12.29
CA ILE A 65 9.97 15.06 -11.69
C ILE A 65 9.30 13.92 -10.93
N LEU A 66 9.26 12.71 -11.51
CA LEU A 66 8.48 11.60 -10.94
C LEU A 66 9.16 10.92 -9.75
N VAL A 67 10.49 10.78 -9.75
CA VAL A 67 11.21 10.06 -8.68
C VAL A 67 10.96 10.67 -7.29
N PRO A 68 11.04 12.00 -7.08
CA PRO A 68 10.72 12.60 -5.79
C PRO A 68 9.27 12.37 -5.34
N LEU A 69 8.34 12.35 -6.30
CA LEU A 69 6.91 12.17 -6.05
C LEU A 69 6.59 10.72 -5.67
N GLU A 70 7.15 9.77 -6.40
CA GLU A 70 7.05 8.35 -6.07
C GLU A 70 7.62 8.08 -4.67
N ALA A 71 8.78 8.64 -4.35
CA ALA A 71 9.37 8.49 -3.03
C ALA A 71 8.48 9.08 -1.93
N ARG A 72 7.80 10.22 -2.18
CA ARG A 72 6.85 10.84 -1.24
C ARG A 72 5.63 9.95 -1.01
N VAL A 73 4.98 9.47 -2.07
CA VAL A 73 3.81 8.58 -1.98
C VAL A 73 4.20 7.26 -1.30
N GLY A 74 5.34 6.67 -1.64
CA GLY A 74 5.85 5.44 -1.02
C GLY A 74 6.07 5.57 0.48
N ARG A 75 6.64 6.70 0.95
CA ARG A 75 6.82 6.97 2.38
C ARG A 75 5.48 7.09 3.11
N GLU A 76 4.50 7.78 2.55
CA GLU A 76 3.18 7.91 3.17
C GLU A 76 2.42 6.58 3.21
N ALA A 77 2.45 5.81 2.12
CA ALA A 77 1.84 4.48 2.09
C ALA A 77 2.47 3.54 3.14
N HIS A 78 3.80 3.59 3.29
CA HIS A 78 4.51 2.84 4.32
C HIS A 78 4.14 3.29 5.73
N ARG A 79 4.15 4.61 6.00
CA ARG A 79 3.74 5.17 7.29
C ARG A 79 2.34 4.71 7.68
N LEU A 80 1.38 4.80 6.76
CA LEU A 80 0.00 4.37 6.97
C LEU A 80 -0.09 2.86 7.20
N ALA A 81 0.67 2.04 6.47
CA ALA A 81 0.69 0.59 6.68
C ALA A 81 1.19 0.22 8.07
N VAL A 82 2.27 0.85 8.54
CA VAL A 82 2.79 0.68 9.92
C VAL A 82 1.73 1.06 10.95
N GLU A 83 1.12 2.23 10.80
CA GLU A 83 0.08 2.75 11.70
C GLU A 83 -1.13 1.81 11.77
N LEU A 84 -1.62 1.35 10.62
CA LEU A 84 -2.82 0.52 10.52
C LEU A 84 -2.63 -0.90 11.03
N LEU A 85 -1.42 -1.47 10.88
CA LEU A 85 -1.05 -2.76 11.43
C LEU A 85 -0.68 -2.66 12.92
N GLY A 86 -0.40 -1.46 13.43
CA GLY A 86 0.21 -1.28 14.74
C GLY A 86 1.61 -1.92 14.81
N ALA A 87 2.32 -1.94 13.69
CA ALA A 87 3.56 -2.69 13.56
C ALA A 87 4.72 -2.02 14.33
N ASP A 88 5.50 -2.80 15.08
CA ASP A 88 6.72 -2.34 15.76
C ASP A 88 7.95 -2.57 14.87
N GLU A 89 8.35 -1.53 14.13
CA GLU A 89 9.50 -1.60 13.21
C GLU A 89 10.85 -1.75 13.92
N SER A 90 10.92 -1.66 15.25
CA SER A 90 12.15 -1.98 15.99
C SER A 90 12.42 -3.48 16.06
N GLN A 91 11.40 -4.31 15.84
CA GLN A 91 11.54 -5.75 15.79
C GLN A 91 12.16 -6.20 14.45
N PRO A 92 13.09 -7.17 14.46
CA PRO A 92 13.70 -7.68 13.23
C PRO A 92 12.66 -8.16 12.21
N GLY A 93 12.77 -7.68 10.96
CA GLY A 93 11.94 -8.14 9.84
C GLY A 93 10.59 -7.45 9.68
N VAL A 94 10.16 -6.63 10.64
CA VAL A 94 8.86 -5.94 10.57
C VAL A 94 8.83 -4.89 9.46
N ARG A 95 9.85 -4.03 9.40
CA ARG A 95 9.99 -3.03 8.34
C ARG A 95 9.99 -3.68 6.96
N GLU A 96 10.77 -4.74 6.78
CA GLU A 96 10.88 -5.48 5.53
C GLU A 96 9.55 -6.14 5.14
N THR A 97 8.79 -6.63 6.12
CA THR A 97 7.48 -7.25 5.89
C THR A 97 6.43 -6.20 5.46
N VAL A 98 6.46 -5.00 6.06
CA VAL A 98 5.61 -3.89 5.63
C VAL A 98 5.97 -3.44 4.21
N GLN A 99 7.26 -3.32 3.89
CA GLN A 99 7.71 -2.99 2.53
C GLN A 99 7.29 -4.07 1.52
N ALA A 100 7.50 -5.35 1.85
CA ALA A 100 7.08 -6.48 1.02
C ALA A 100 5.57 -6.48 0.76
N THR A 101 4.76 -6.01 1.72
CA THR A 101 3.31 -5.85 1.51
C THR A 101 2.99 -4.82 0.44
N LEU A 102 3.69 -3.67 0.44
CA LEU A 102 3.50 -2.64 -0.58
C LEU A 102 3.98 -3.11 -1.96
N ASP A 103 5.07 -3.87 -2.01
CA ASP A 103 5.61 -4.41 -3.27
C ASP A 103 4.70 -5.50 -3.84
N LEU A 104 4.18 -6.38 -2.99
CA LEU A 104 3.15 -7.36 -3.36
C LEU A 104 1.91 -6.67 -3.94
N ALA A 105 1.46 -5.59 -3.29
CA ALA A 105 0.31 -4.82 -3.73
C ALA A 105 0.52 -4.21 -5.13
N ARG A 106 1.71 -3.64 -5.41
CA ARG A 106 2.09 -3.16 -6.76
C ARG A 106 2.11 -4.29 -7.79
N GLY A 107 2.71 -5.44 -7.45
CA GLY A 107 2.79 -6.60 -8.33
C GLY A 107 1.41 -7.17 -8.70
N LEU A 108 0.47 -7.18 -7.76
CA LEU A 108 -0.92 -7.57 -8.02
C LEU A 108 -1.67 -6.54 -8.86
N GLY A 109 -1.44 -5.23 -8.62
CA GLY A 109 -1.94 -4.18 -9.50
C GLY A 109 -1.50 -4.35 -10.95
N LEU A 110 -0.24 -4.76 -11.18
CA LEU A 110 0.29 -5.08 -12.50
C LEU A 110 -0.37 -6.32 -13.12
N ALA A 111 -0.57 -7.38 -12.32
CA ALA A 111 -1.22 -8.61 -12.78
C ALA A 111 -2.68 -8.39 -13.24
N ASN A 112 -3.38 -7.43 -12.63
CA ASN A 112 -4.76 -7.07 -12.96
C ASN A 112 -4.91 -6.13 -14.20
N LEU A 113 -3.83 -5.84 -14.93
CA LEU A 113 -3.91 -4.94 -16.09
C LEU A 113 -4.60 -5.58 -17.31
N LEU A 114 -4.31 -6.85 -17.56
CA LEU A 114 -4.72 -7.53 -18.81
C LEU A 114 -5.93 -8.46 -18.61
N THR A 115 -6.11 -8.97 -17.39
CA THR A 115 -7.18 -9.90 -17.04
C THR A 115 -7.69 -9.60 -15.65
N ASP A 116 -8.97 -9.83 -15.40
CA ASP A 116 -9.54 -9.80 -14.05
C ASP A 116 -8.91 -10.90 -13.20
N ASP A 117 -8.10 -10.49 -12.21
CA ASP A 117 -7.38 -11.40 -11.34
C ASP A 117 -8.02 -11.57 -9.95
N THR A 118 -9.23 -11.01 -9.75
CA THR A 118 -9.87 -10.85 -8.44
C THR A 118 -9.86 -12.13 -7.60
N ARG A 119 -10.26 -13.27 -8.19
CA ARG A 119 -10.28 -14.56 -7.48
C ARG A 119 -8.90 -15.02 -7.00
N ARG A 120 -7.87 -14.87 -7.84
CA ARG A 120 -6.49 -15.22 -7.48
C ARG A 120 -5.97 -14.27 -6.42
N ARG A 121 -6.30 -12.99 -6.54
CA ARG A 121 -5.90 -11.92 -5.61
C ARG A 121 -6.47 -12.15 -4.22
N GLU A 122 -7.75 -12.50 -4.10
CA GLU A 122 -8.38 -12.87 -2.82
C GLU A 122 -7.65 -14.01 -2.10
N GLN A 123 -7.24 -15.05 -2.84
CA GLN A 123 -6.48 -16.17 -2.27
C GLN A 123 -5.12 -15.72 -1.73
N ILE A 124 -4.43 -14.83 -2.47
CA ILE A 124 -3.14 -14.26 -2.06
C ILE A 124 -3.30 -13.36 -0.83
N VAL A 125 -4.32 -12.49 -0.81
CA VAL A 125 -4.66 -11.62 0.32
C VAL A 125 -4.87 -12.44 1.59
N ASN A 126 -5.70 -13.48 1.51
CA ASN A 126 -6.01 -14.35 2.65
C ASN A 126 -4.76 -15.03 3.22
N GLN A 127 -3.86 -15.50 2.35
CA GLN A 127 -2.61 -16.10 2.80
C GLN A 127 -1.64 -15.05 3.35
N TRP A 128 -1.55 -13.89 2.73
CA TRP A 128 -0.67 -12.80 3.17
C TRP A 128 -1.10 -12.24 4.52
N ALA A 129 -2.41 -12.13 4.78
CA ALA A 129 -2.94 -11.73 6.09
C ALA A 129 -2.44 -12.64 7.23
N ARG A 130 -2.37 -13.96 7.01
CA ARG A 130 -1.81 -14.91 7.99
C ARG A 130 -0.32 -14.69 8.23
N ILE A 131 0.41 -14.25 7.22
CA ILE A 131 1.84 -13.92 7.32
C ILE A 131 2.04 -12.59 8.07
N LEU A 132 1.09 -11.66 7.95
CA LEU A 132 1.12 -10.37 8.65
C LEU A 132 0.71 -10.47 10.13
N GLU A 133 -0.12 -11.44 10.49
CA GLU A 133 -0.63 -11.59 11.86
C GLU A 133 0.44 -11.49 12.96
N PRO A 134 1.64 -12.09 12.84
CA PRO A 134 2.69 -12.00 13.87
C PRO A 134 3.24 -10.58 14.08
N ILE A 135 3.12 -9.69 13.10
CA ILE A 135 3.63 -8.32 13.17
C ILE A 135 2.55 -7.29 13.49
N VAL A 136 1.29 -7.71 13.54
CA VAL A 136 0.19 -6.86 14.00
C VAL A 136 0.26 -6.73 15.51
N ALA A 137 0.06 -5.52 16.03
CA ALA A 137 -0.13 -5.34 17.46
C ALA A 137 -1.40 -6.09 17.89
N ASN A 138 -1.22 -7.30 18.42
CA ASN A 138 -2.27 -7.97 19.18
C ASN A 138 -2.72 -6.98 20.25
N GLY A 139 -4.00 -6.62 20.24
CA GLY A 139 -4.61 -5.70 21.20
C GLY A 139 -4.44 -6.19 22.63
N ARG A 140 -3.24 -6.02 23.20
CA ARG A 140 -2.99 -6.14 24.62
C ARG A 140 -3.64 -4.92 25.25
N VAL A 141 -4.93 -5.06 25.54
CA VAL A 141 -5.53 -4.36 26.65
C VAL A 141 -4.69 -4.73 27.87
N THR A 142 -3.74 -3.86 28.22
CA THR A 142 -3.08 -3.91 29.51
C THR A 142 -4.15 -3.63 30.55
N THR A 143 -4.76 -4.68 31.08
CA THR A 143 -5.46 -4.64 32.36
C THR A 143 -4.38 -4.41 33.41
N ARG A 144 -4.13 -3.14 33.76
CA ARG A 144 -3.44 -2.80 35.00
C ARG A 144 -4.40 -3.14 36.14
N GLY A 145 -4.01 -4.10 36.97
CA GLY A 145 -4.51 -4.24 38.33
C GLY A 145 -3.97 -3.17 39.26
#